data_AF-A0AAV4CIY1-F1
#
_entry.id   AF-A0AAV4CIY1-F1
#
_cell.length_a   1.000
_cell.length_b   1.000
_cell.length_c   1.000
_cell.angle_alpha   90.00
_cell.angle_beta   90.00
_cell.angle_gamma   90.00
#
_symmetry.space_group_name_H-M   'P 1'
#
loop_
_entity.id
_entity.type
_entity.pdbx_description
1 polymer ?
#
loop_
_entity_poly.entity_id
_entity_poly.type
_entity_poly.pdbx_seq_one_letter_code
_entity_poly.pdbx_strand_id
1 'polypeptide(L)'
;MASYALMSYLQFSPIQATKIAMWLSRQRNSFGGFASTQDTVVALDALSQFAASVYSQDSPDLRVKIMFNNTAVLSSVEFNVSEGENNTRFLLQSTPIPALPI
;
A
#
# COMPACT_ATOMS: atom_id res chain seq x y z
N MET A 1 -2.93 -2.43 -19.79
CA MET A 1 -2.38 -3.78 -20.12
C MET A 1 -1.81 -4.53 -18.91
N ALA A 2 -0.98 -3.89 -18.07
CA ALA A 2 -0.43 -4.53 -16.87
C ALA A 2 -1.49 -5.13 -15.92
N SER A 3 -2.65 -4.48 -15.78
CA SER A 3 -3.77 -4.98 -14.96
C SER A 3 -4.37 -6.30 -15.47
N TYR A 4 -4.48 -6.47 -16.80
CA TYR A 4 -4.92 -7.75 -17.38
C TYR A 4 -3.87 -8.85 -17.21
N ALA A 5 -2.58 -8.48 -17.30
CA ALA A 5 -1.50 -9.41 -16.99
C ALA A 5 -1.57 -9.88 -15.53
N LEU A 6 -1.85 -8.97 -14.58
CA LEU A 6 -2.07 -9.33 -13.17
C LEU A 6 -3.18 -10.38 -13.03
N MET A 7 -4.35 -10.13 -13.62
CA MET A 7 -5.49 -11.06 -13.56
C MET A 7 -5.15 -12.44 -14.14
N SER A 8 -4.39 -12.50 -15.24
CA SER A 8 -3.93 -13.77 -15.82
C SER A 8 -2.96 -14.49 -14.88
N TYR A 9 -1.91 -13.81 -14.42
CA TYR A 9 -0.88 -14.44 -13.59
C TYR A 9 -1.36 -14.85 -12.19
N LEU A 10 -2.49 -14.33 -11.70
CA LEU A 10 -3.12 -14.83 -10.48
C LEU A 10 -3.39 -16.35 -10.52
N GLN A 11 -3.68 -16.90 -11.71
CA GLN A 11 -4.00 -18.32 -11.86
C GLN A 11 -2.76 -19.20 -12.10
N PHE A 12 -1.67 -18.62 -12.59
CA PHE A 12 -0.52 -19.38 -13.09
C PHE A 12 0.78 -19.17 -12.29
N SER A 13 0.98 -17.99 -11.69
CA SER A 13 2.22 -17.67 -10.98
C SER A 13 2.01 -16.58 -9.91
N PRO A 14 1.83 -16.97 -8.64
CA PRO A 14 1.68 -16.03 -7.52
C PRO A 14 2.86 -15.05 -7.38
N ILE A 15 4.07 -15.49 -7.74
CA ILE A 15 5.27 -14.64 -7.68
C ILE A 15 5.19 -13.50 -8.70
N GLN A 16 4.77 -13.80 -9.94
CA GLN A 16 4.64 -12.78 -10.98
C GLN A 16 3.47 -11.84 -10.70
N ALA A 17 2.34 -12.39 -10.25
CA ALA A 17 1.20 -11.60 -9.81
C ALA A 17 1.61 -10.58 -8.73
N THR A 18 2.36 -11.03 -7.72
CA THR A 18 2.86 -10.16 -6.64
C THR A 18 3.77 -9.04 -7.16
N LYS A 19 4.67 -9.32 -8.11
CA LYS A 19 5.52 -8.29 -8.73
C LYS A 19 4.71 -7.24 -9.51
N ILE A 20 3.72 -7.68 -10.28
CA ILE A 20 2.86 -6.79 -11.06
C ILE A 20 1.97 -5.94 -10.14
N ALA A 21 1.41 -6.55 -9.09
CA ALA A 21 0.61 -5.84 -8.09
C ALA A 21 1.41 -4.74 -7.37
N MET A 22 2.66 -5.02 -6.99
CA MET A 22 3.57 -4.01 -6.43
C MET A 22 3.86 -2.89 -7.42
N TRP A 23 4.10 -3.22 -8.69
CA TRP A 23 4.36 -2.21 -9.72
C TRP A 23 3.14 -1.31 -9.93
N LEU A 24 1.94 -1.89 -10.08
CA LEU A 24 0.68 -1.13 -10.23
C LEU A 24 0.40 -0.24 -9.03
N SER A 25 0.66 -0.71 -7.81
CA SER A 25 0.49 0.09 -6.59
C SER A 25 1.35 1.36 -6.59
N ARG A 26 2.52 1.31 -7.23
CA ARG A 26 3.42 2.47 -7.38
C ARG A 26 3.02 3.43 -8.52
N GLN A 27 2.15 3.02 -9.44
CA GLN A 27 1.68 3.87 -10.54
C GLN A 27 0.46 4.74 -10.16
N ARG A 28 -0.05 4.62 -8.93
CA ARG A 28 -1.14 5.47 -8.45
C ARG A 28 -0.67 6.92 -8.33
N ASN A 29 -1.47 7.85 -8.82
CA ASN A 29 -1.22 9.28 -8.67
C ASN A 29 -1.61 9.78 -7.27
N SER A 30 -1.29 11.04 -6.97
CA SER A 30 -1.59 11.70 -5.68
C SER A 30 -3.09 11.80 -5.36
N PHE A 31 -3.97 11.64 -6.36
CA PHE A 31 -5.42 11.65 -6.20
C PHE A 31 -6.01 10.24 -6.06
N GLY A 32 -5.16 9.22 -6.03
CA GLY A 32 -5.55 7.83 -5.79
C GLY A 32 -5.97 7.04 -7.05
N GLY A 33 -5.94 7.65 -8.24
CA GLY A 33 -6.26 7.04 -9.52
C GLY A 33 -5.04 6.72 -10.40
N PHE A 34 -5.30 6.31 -11.64
CA PHE A 34 -4.28 6.06 -12.67
C PHE A 34 -4.42 7.09 -13.81
N ALA A 35 -3.61 6.96 -14.87
CA ALA A 35 -3.54 7.91 -15.97
C ALA A 35 -4.89 8.15 -16.70
N SER A 36 -5.80 7.17 -16.70
CA SER A 36 -7.12 7.27 -17.31
C SER A 36 -8.20 6.62 -16.44
N THR A 37 -9.47 6.92 -16.72
CA THR A 37 -10.61 6.27 -16.04
C THR A 37 -10.61 4.76 -16.26
N GLN A 38 -10.36 4.30 -17.49
CA GLN A 38 -10.30 2.87 -17.80
C GLN A 38 -9.15 2.18 -17.04
N ASP A 39 -7.97 2.80 -17.04
CA ASP A 39 -6.83 2.24 -16.30
C ASP A 39 -7.11 2.20 -14.81
N THR A 40 -7.80 3.21 -14.29
CA THR A 40 -8.21 3.26 -12.88
C THR A 40 -9.15 2.12 -12.55
N VAL A 41 -10.23 1.95 -13.32
CA VAL A 41 -11.22 0.89 -13.09
C VAL A 41 -10.58 -0.50 -13.17
N VAL A 42 -9.82 -0.77 -14.24
CA VAL A 42 -9.23 -2.11 -14.45
C VAL A 42 -8.09 -2.39 -13.48
N ALA A 43 -7.26 -1.40 -13.13
CA ALA A 43 -6.21 -1.59 -12.14
C ALA A 43 -6.78 -1.83 -10.73
N LEU A 44 -7.83 -1.11 -10.34
CA LEU A 44 -8.49 -1.32 -9.05
C LEU A 44 -9.16 -2.70 -8.99
N ASP A 45 -9.84 -3.13 -10.05
CA ASP A 45 -10.41 -4.47 -10.15
C ASP A 45 -9.33 -5.56 -10.01
N ALA A 46 -8.25 -5.48 -10.80
CA ALA A 46 -7.14 -6.44 -10.74
C ALA A 46 -6.47 -6.49 -9.36
N LEU A 47 -6.23 -5.32 -8.74
CA LEU A 47 -5.64 -5.24 -7.40
C LEU A 47 -6.58 -5.78 -6.32
N SER A 48 -7.90 -5.61 -6.47
CA SER A 48 -8.89 -6.15 -5.53
C SER A 48 -8.92 -7.67 -5.56
N GLN A 49 -8.89 -8.27 -6.76
CA GLN A 49 -8.82 -9.72 -6.93
C GLN A 49 -7.50 -10.29 -6.40
N PHE A 50 -6.39 -9.59 -6.65
CA PHE A 50 -5.10 -9.96 -6.07
C PHE A 50 -5.14 -9.92 -4.54
N ALA A 51 -5.64 -8.82 -3.94
CA ALA A 51 -5.75 -8.70 -2.48
C ALA A 51 -6.61 -9.82 -1.86
N ALA A 52 -7.74 -10.17 -2.49
CA ALA A 52 -8.57 -11.29 -2.04
C ALA A 52 -7.84 -12.64 -2.14
N SER A 53 -7.03 -12.85 -3.18
CA SER A 53 -6.28 -14.10 -3.37
C SER A 53 -5.11 -14.32 -2.41
N VAL A 54 -4.48 -13.23 -1.94
CA VAL A 54 -3.31 -13.28 -1.05
C VAL A 54 -3.66 -13.01 0.42
N TYR A 55 -4.92 -12.73 0.71
CA TYR A 55 -5.38 -12.48 2.07
C TYR A 55 -5.14 -13.71 2.95
N SER A 56 -4.56 -13.48 4.13
CA SER A 56 -4.40 -14.48 5.20
C SER A 56 -4.96 -13.90 6.50
N GLN A 57 -5.54 -14.75 7.35
CA GLN A 57 -6.01 -14.35 8.68
C GLN A 57 -4.87 -14.04 9.66
N ASP A 58 -3.66 -14.51 9.35
CA ASP A 58 -2.45 -14.13 10.08
C ASP A 58 -1.88 -12.85 9.45
N SER A 59 -2.56 -11.71 9.63
CA SER A 59 -2.03 -10.44 9.16
C SER A 59 -0.75 -10.10 9.92
N PRO A 60 0.32 -9.66 9.24
CA PRO A 60 1.57 -9.30 9.90
C PRO A 60 1.37 -8.08 10.80
N ASP A 61 1.94 -8.12 12.02
CA ASP A 61 2.12 -6.95 12.89
C ASP A 61 3.09 -5.98 12.19
N LEU A 62 2.53 -4.98 11.50
CA LEU A 62 3.29 -3.99 10.76
C LEU A 62 3.50 -2.76 11.64
N ARG A 63 4.76 -2.50 11.96
CA ARG A 63 5.20 -1.27 12.64
C ARG A 63 6.06 -0.43 11.71
N VAL A 64 5.58 0.77 11.39
CA VAL A 64 6.27 1.73 10.54
C VAL A 64 6.70 2.90 11.39
N LYS A 65 8.01 3.07 11.56
CA LYS A 65 8.59 4.21 12.28
C LYS A 65 9.12 5.25 11.29
N ILE A 66 8.56 6.45 11.34
CA ILE A 66 9.03 7.61 10.59
C ILE A 66 9.95 8.41 11.50
N MET A 67 11.15 8.71 11.03
CA MET A 67 12.13 9.51 11.75
C MET A 67 12.29 10.87 11.05
N PHE A 68 12.06 11.94 11.80
CA PHE A 68 12.34 13.30 11.35
C PHE A 68 13.71 13.71 11.86
N ASN A 69 14.63 13.95 10.93
CA ASN A 69 15.94 14.50 11.22
C ASN A 69 15.92 16.00 10.88
N ASN A 70 15.42 16.82 11.79
CA ASN A 70 15.58 18.27 11.72
C ASN A 70 16.68 18.71 12.70
N THR A 71 17.43 19.73 12.30
CA THR A 71 18.71 20.21 12.86
C THR A 71 18.77 20.52 14.36
N ALA A 72 17.65 20.42 15.10
CA ALA A 72 17.62 20.61 16.55
C ALA A 72 16.81 19.57 17.33
N VAL A 73 15.96 18.75 16.68
CA VAL A 73 15.07 17.78 17.37
C VAL A 73 14.92 16.51 16.53
N LEU A 74 15.38 15.39 17.09
CA LEU A 74 15.04 14.06 16.61
C LEU A 74 13.63 13.74 17.12
N SER A 75 12.65 13.74 16.22
CA SER A 75 11.30 13.28 16.53
C SER A 75 10.98 12.03 15.71
N SER A 76 10.23 11.10 16.29
CA SER A 76 9.78 9.90 15.58
C SER A 76 8.31 9.65 15.82
N VAL A 77 7.60 9.29 14.75
CA VAL A 77 6.20 8.87 14.79
C VAL A 77 6.16 7.39 14.41
N GLU A 78 5.42 6.60 15.18
CA GLU A 78 5.23 5.17 14.91
C GLU A 78 3.77 4.92 14.53
N PHE A 79 3.58 4.21 13.42
CA PHE A 79 2.30 3.74 12.93
C PHE A 79 2.24 2.22 13.09
N ASN A 80 1.12 1.72 13.63
CA ASN A 80 0.91 0.30 13.85
C ASN A 80 -0.29 -0.19 13.03
N VAL A 81 -0.16 -1.37 12.44
CA VAL A 81 -1.26 -2.09 11.83
C VAL A 81 -1.18 -3.51 12.36
N SER A 82 -2.06 -3.86 13.29
CA SER A 82 -2.12 -5.19 13.88
C SER A 82 -3.56 -5.69 14.01
N GLU A 83 -3.73 -7.00 13.83
CA GLU A 83 -5.02 -7.71 13.93
C GLU A 83 -5.29 -8.27 15.35
N GLY A 84 -4.40 -7.98 16.31
CA GLY A 84 -4.45 -8.45 17.70
C GLY A 84 -5.13 -7.49 18.69
N GLU A 85 -4.69 -7.51 19.96
CA GLU A 85 -5.36 -6.91 21.13
C GLU A 85 -5.71 -5.40 21.02
N ASN A 86 -5.02 -4.65 20.14
CA ASN A 86 -5.24 -3.21 19.96
C ASN A 86 -6.02 -2.85 18.66
N ASN A 87 -6.44 -3.84 17.86
CA ASN A 87 -7.26 -3.75 16.65
C ASN A 87 -7.12 -2.45 15.84
N THR A 88 -5.90 -2.13 15.38
CA THR A 88 -5.66 -1.00 14.48
C THR A 88 -5.62 -1.47 13.03
N ARG A 89 -6.79 -1.83 12.48
CA ARG A 89 -6.93 -2.17 11.05
C ARG A 89 -6.98 -0.95 10.12
N PHE A 90 -6.73 0.25 10.64
CA PHE A 90 -6.69 1.47 9.84
C PHE A 90 -5.43 1.51 8.98
N LEU A 91 -5.60 1.26 7.68
CA LEU A 91 -4.52 1.33 6.70
C LEU A 91 -4.07 2.75 6.40
N LEU A 92 -5.00 3.72 6.50
CA LEU A 92 -4.68 5.13 6.30
C LEU A 92 -4.38 5.78 7.66
N GLN A 93 -3.11 6.13 7.87
CA GLN A 93 -2.65 6.89 9.02
C GLN A 93 -1.86 8.09 8.52
N SER A 94 -2.07 9.26 9.12
CA SER A 94 -1.42 10.50 8.71
C SER A 94 -0.94 11.25 9.95
N THR A 95 0.17 11.97 9.80
CA THR A 95 0.75 12.80 10.87
C THR A 95 1.20 14.13 10.28
N PRO A 96 0.96 15.26 10.96
CA PRO A 96 1.50 16.54 10.53
C PRO A 96 3.03 16.52 10.63
N ILE A 97 3.71 17.07 9.63
CA ILE A 97 5.17 17.17 9.64
C ILE A 97 5.57 18.29 10.63
N PRO A 98 6.46 18.02 11.60
CA PRO A 98 6.96 19.03 12.51
C PRO A 98 7.90 19.99 11.77
N ALA A 99 7.34 21.13 11.31
CA ALA A 99 7.98 22.28 10.66
C ALA A 99 9.02 21.96 9.55
N LEU A 100 8.72 22.41 8.32
CA LEU A 100 9.64 22.29 7.19
C LEU A 100 10.94 23.09 7.46
N PRO A 101 12.13 22.56 7.13
CA PRO A 101 13.32 23.39 7.06
C PRO A 101 13.09 24.47 6.00
N ILE A 102 13.08 25.72 6.45
CA ILE A 102 13.08 26.94 5.61
C ILE A 102 14.35 27.01 4.77
#